data_AF-A0A5C4UWN9-F1
#
_entry.id   AF-A0A5C4UWN9-F1
#
_cell.length_a   1.000
_cell.length_b   1.000
_cell.length_c   1.000
_cell.angle_alpha   90.00
_cell.angle_beta   90.00
_cell.angle_gamma   90.00
#
_symmetry.space_group_name_H-M   'P 1'
#
loop_
_entity.id
_entity.type
_entity.pdbx_description
1 polymer ?
#
loop_
_entity_poly.entity_id
_entity_poly.type
_entity_poly.pdbx_seq_one_letter_code
_entity_poly.pdbx_strand_id
1 'polypeptide(L)'
;MKVNVLPVASMRCGCSDEVSGRRLGGRCGRLTEVGHGSWYFAVQVVEASGRPERVRRGGFASAEAARCAGRELLIAEVDGPLSAGCTVGQWLRYWLSVVGVRLRPTTHRAYRDHVRLHLVSYLGRVKLAELSRQDVTRMFVALGRRRNRYGQPISASTLERIRATLRAALNHAVREDLIPSNPAQGVR
;
A
#
# COMPACT_ATOMS: atom_id res chain seq x y z
N MET A 1 4.27 -16.03 16.14
CA MET A 1 3.29 -14.92 16.29
C MET A 1 3.96 -13.64 15.81
N LYS A 2 3.55 -13.08 14.66
CA LYS A 2 4.11 -11.80 14.19
C LYS A 2 3.40 -10.66 14.92
N VAL A 3 4.10 -10.03 15.86
CA VAL A 3 3.58 -8.91 16.63
C VAL A 3 3.62 -7.65 15.75
N ASN A 4 2.64 -7.51 14.84
CA ASN A 4 2.45 -6.26 14.11
C ASN A 4 1.75 -5.27 15.05
N VAL A 5 2.55 -4.53 15.82
CA VAL A 5 2.05 -3.45 16.67
C VAL A 5 1.58 -2.30 15.78
N LEU A 6 0.34 -1.85 15.96
CA LEU A 6 -0.23 -0.71 15.23
C LEU A 6 0.69 0.53 15.35
N PRO A 7 0.81 1.35 14.30
CA PRO A 7 1.67 2.52 14.34
C PRO A 7 1.22 3.50 15.41
N VAL A 8 2.11 3.77 16.36
CA VAL A 8 1.90 4.77 17.39
C VAL A 8 2.34 6.12 16.85
N ALA A 9 1.38 7.03 16.66
CA ALA A 9 1.68 8.42 16.34
C ALA A 9 2.03 9.20 17.61
N SER A 10 3.09 10.01 17.54
CA SER A 10 3.52 10.88 18.63
C SER A 10 3.98 12.23 18.07
N MET A 11 3.67 13.31 18.77
CA MET A 11 4.12 14.65 18.43
C MET A 11 5.44 14.97 19.13
N ARG A 12 6.36 15.64 18.43
CA ARG A 12 7.61 16.14 19.03
C ARG A 12 7.98 17.51 18.50
N CYS A 13 8.59 18.31 19.35
CA CYS A 13 9.20 19.59 19.00
C CYS A 13 10.70 19.61 19.35
N GLY A 14 11.41 20.59 18.79
CA GLY A 14 12.83 20.80 19.03
C GLY A 14 13.16 21.62 20.28
N CYS A 15 12.17 22.11 21.02
CA CYS A 15 12.38 23.00 22.16
C CYS A 15 13.19 22.33 23.27
N SER A 16 14.16 23.07 23.80
CA SER A 16 14.97 22.72 24.97
C SER A 16 14.57 23.56 26.17
N ASP A 17 14.72 22.97 27.34
CA ASP A 17 14.68 23.66 28.61
C ASP A 17 15.89 24.59 28.73
N GLU A 18 15.67 25.85 29.09
CA GLU A 18 16.72 26.87 29.10
C GLU A 18 17.76 26.64 30.21
N VAL A 19 17.37 25.98 31.31
CA VAL A 19 18.22 25.75 32.48
C VAL A 19 19.03 24.47 32.34
N SER A 20 18.38 23.38 31.91
CA SER A 20 18.99 22.05 31.81
C SER A 20 19.51 21.71 30.43
N GLY A 21 19.20 22.50 29.40
CA GLY A 21 19.56 22.25 28.00
C GLY A 21 18.89 21.00 27.39
N ARG A 22 18.09 20.27 28.16
CA ARG A 22 17.44 19.02 27.72
C ARG A 22 16.21 19.33 26.90
N ARG A 23 15.93 18.50 25.89
CA ARG A 23 14.69 18.62 25.10
C ARG A 23 13.46 18.45 25.99
N LEU A 24 12.52 19.39 25.90
CA LEU A 24 11.27 19.38 26.66
C LEU A 24 10.39 18.18 26.29
N GLY A 25 10.46 17.73 25.03
CA GLY A 25 9.71 16.58 24.55
C GLY A 25 8.20 16.78 24.76
N GLY A 26 7.52 15.77 25.31
CA GLY A 26 6.07 15.84 25.58
C GLY A 26 5.65 16.84 26.67
N ARG A 27 6.61 17.44 27.40
CA ARG A 27 6.35 18.49 28.39
C ARG A 27 6.37 19.90 27.80
N CYS A 28 6.61 20.03 26.50
CA CYS A 28 6.58 21.33 25.86
C CYS A 28 5.14 21.86 25.79
N GLY A 29 4.87 22.94 26.52
CA GLY A 29 3.54 23.58 26.55
C GLY A 29 3.08 24.12 25.20
N ARG A 30 3.99 24.33 24.25
CA ARG A 30 3.65 24.78 22.89
C ARG A 30 3.15 23.67 21.97
N LEU A 31 3.16 22.40 22.40
CA LEU A 31 2.66 21.29 21.56
C LEU A 31 1.15 21.36 21.28
N THR A 32 0.40 22.16 22.03
CA THR A 32 -1.01 22.45 21.74
C THR A 32 -1.20 23.54 20.68
N GLU A 33 -0.15 24.27 20.32
CA GLU A 33 -0.20 25.34 19.31
C GLU A 33 -0.19 24.77 17.89
N VAL A 34 -1.00 25.37 17.02
CA VAL A 34 -1.08 25.00 15.61
C VAL A 34 0.26 25.30 14.92
N GLY A 35 0.83 24.31 14.24
CA GLY A 35 2.11 24.44 13.54
C GLY A 35 3.35 24.26 14.42
N HIS A 36 3.17 23.97 15.72
CA HIS A 36 4.29 23.69 16.61
C HIS A 36 4.63 22.20 16.69
N GLY A 37 5.87 21.86 16.33
CA GLY A 37 6.33 20.49 16.29
C GLY A 37 5.88 19.72 15.04
N SER A 38 6.26 18.45 14.97
CA SER A 38 5.86 17.57 13.87
C SER A 38 5.42 16.21 14.40
N TRP A 39 4.56 15.55 13.62
CA TRP A 39 4.11 14.21 13.94
C TRP A 39 5.12 13.17 13.46
N TYR A 40 5.31 12.14 14.27
CA TYR A 40 6.15 10.98 14.02
C TYR A 40 5.32 9.72 14.19
N PHE A 41 5.66 8.66 13.47
CA PHE A 41 5.24 7.31 13.81
C PHE A 41 6.42 6.47 14.27
N ALA A 42 6.13 5.43 15.05
CA ALA A 42 7.04 4.32 15.30
C ALA A 42 6.31 3.01 15.02
N VAL A 43 6.98 2.10 14.31
CA VAL A 43 6.51 0.74 14.02
C VAL A 43 7.65 -0.24 14.27
N GLN A 44 7.30 -1.47 14.63
CA GLN A 44 8.25 -2.58 14.61
C GLN A 44 8.14 -3.29 13.26
N VAL A 45 9.27 -3.47 12.62
CA VAL A 45 9.45 -4.26 11.40
C VAL A 45 10.33 -5.47 11.72
N VAL A 46 10.29 -6.53 10.91
CA VAL A 46 11.09 -7.74 11.10
C VAL A 46 11.88 -7.96 9.82
N GLU A 47 13.11 -7.46 9.81
CA GLU A 47 13.97 -7.54 8.63
C GLU A 47 14.13 -8.98 8.12
N ALA A 48 14.67 -9.12 6.92
CA ALA A 48 15.05 -10.42 6.35
C ALA A 48 15.97 -11.26 7.27
N SER A 49 16.71 -10.61 8.19
CA SER A 49 17.56 -11.23 9.21
C SER A 49 16.79 -11.87 10.39
N GLY A 50 15.47 -11.64 10.47
CA GLY A 50 14.60 -12.14 11.52
C GLY A 50 14.62 -11.34 12.82
N ARG A 51 15.44 -10.27 12.91
CA ARG A 51 15.51 -9.41 14.10
C ARG A 51 14.45 -8.30 14.04
N PRO A 52 13.70 -8.06 15.14
CA PRO A 52 12.77 -6.95 15.17
C PRO A 52 13.53 -5.62 15.23
N GLU A 53 13.31 -4.75 14.23
CA GLU A 53 13.86 -3.40 14.19
C GLU A 53 12.74 -2.38 14.43
N ARG A 54 13.05 -1.31 15.18
CA ARG A 54 12.10 -0.23 15.43
C ARG A 54 12.36 0.94 14.48
N VAL A 55 11.55 1.04 13.44
CA VAL A 55 11.63 2.16 12.49
C VAL A 55 10.80 3.34 12.99
N ARG A 56 11.41 4.52 12.95
CA ARG A 56 10.77 5.79 13.32
C ARG A 56 10.97 6.82 12.21
N ARG A 57 9.88 7.45 11.76
CA ARG A 57 9.93 8.59 10.82
C ARG A 57 8.99 9.69 11.28
N GLY A 58 9.26 10.94 10.89
CA GLY A 58 8.38 12.06 11.19
C GLY A 58 8.52 13.22 10.22
N GLY A 59 7.98 14.37 10.61
CA GLY A 59 7.74 15.48 9.70
C GLY A 59 6.32 15.52 9.14
N PHE A 60 5.39 14.74 9.71
CA PHE A 60 4.01 14.74 9.25
C PHE A 60 3.20 15.89 9.85
N ALA A 61 2.28 16.43 9.07
CA ALA A 61 1.40 17.53 9.47
C ALA A 61 0.30 17.11 10.46
N SER A 62 -0.02 15.81 10.55
CA SER A 62 -1.07 15.30 11.44
C SER A 62 -0.77 13.90 11.98
N ALA A 63 -1.43 13.55 13.09
CA ALA A 63 -1.39 12.21 13.67
C ALA A 63 -1.83 11.15 12.66
N GLU A 64 -2.88 11.46 11.90
CA GLU A 64 -3.44 10.52 10.93
C GLU A 64 -2.51 10.31 9.72
N ALA A 65 -1.84 11.36 9.25
CA ALA A 65 -0.81 11.24 8.22
C ALA A 65 0.36 10.35 8.70
N ALA A 66 0.80 10.53 9.95
CA ALA A 66 1.83 9.69 10.55
C ALA A 66 1.39 8.22 10.70
N ARG A 67 0.15 7.97 11.17
CA ARG A 67 -0.41 6.61 11.26
C ARG A 67 -0.52 5.95 9.89
N CYS A 68 -1.02 6.67 8.87
CA CYS A 68 -1.11 6.16 7.50
C CYS A 68 0.26 5.76 6.95
N ALA A 69 1.26 6.63 7.12
CA ALA A 69 2.63 6.33 6.70
C ALA A 69 3.22 5.12 7.45
N GLY A 70 2.96 4.98 8.74
CA GLY A 70 3.37 3.80 9.51
C GLY A 70 2.68 2.50 9.05
N ARG A 71 1.38 2.56 8.70
CA ARG A 71 0.64 1.42 8.13
C ARG A 71 1.20 1.02 6.78
N GLU A 72 1.53 1.99 5.93
CA GLU A 72 2.12 1.75 4.61
C GLU A 72 3.48 1.03 4.74
N LEU A 73 4.30 1.43 5.72
CA LEU A 73 5.58 0.77 6.01
C LEU A 73 5.38 -0.68 6.49
N LEU A 74 4.43 -0.92 7.39
CA LEU A 74 4.08 -2.27 7.84
C LEU A 74 3.54 -3.16 6.70
N ILE A 75 2.80 -2.59 5.74
CA ILE A 75 2.34 -3.33 4.56
C ILE A 75 3.51 -3.70 3.65
N ALA A 76 4.46 -2.79 3.45
CA ALA A 76 5.68 -3.07 2.71
C ALA A 76 6.51 -4.18 3.36
N GLU A 77 6.53 -4.23 4.69
CA GLU A 77 7.25 -5.26 5.46
C GLU A 77 6.60 -6.65 5.41
N VAL A 78 5.27 -6.70 5.46
CA VAL A 78 4.51 -7.97 5.32
C VAL A 78 4.78 -8.63 3.97
N ASP A 79 5.19 -7.85 2.97
CA ASP A 79 5.38 -8.33 1.61
C ASP A 79 6.76 -8.96 1.35
N GLY A 80 7.78 -8.71 2.20
CA GLY A 80 9.13 -9.30 2.06
C GLY A 80 9.77 -9.08 0.67
N PRO A 81 10.96 -9.64 0.37
CA PRO A 81 11.34 -9.85 -1.01
C PRO A 81 10.31 -10.75 -1.69
N LEU A 82 9.87 -10.39 -2.91
CA LEU A 82 8.91 -11.20 -3.67
C LEU A 82 9.45 -12.63 -3.81
N SER A 83 8.84 -13.56 -3.06
CA SER A 83 9.15 -14.97 -3.15
C SER A 83 8.23 -15.66 -4.17
N ALA A 84 8.57 -16.88 -4.57
CA ALA A 84 7.74 -17.73 -5.43
C ALA A 84 6.30 -17.92 -4.88
N GLY A 85 6.08 -17.68 -3.59
CA GLY A 85 4.77 -17.77 -2.93
C GLY A 85 4.01 -16.45 -2.78
N CYS A 86 4.46 -15.34 -3.38
CA CYS A 86 3.81 -14.05 -3.19
C CYS A 86 2.35 -14.05 -3.69
N THR A 87 1.48 -13.31 -3.00
CA THR A 87 0.10 -13.14 -3.47
C THR A 87 0.00 -12.05 -4.53
N VAL A 88 -1.07 -12.09 -5.32
CA VAL A 88 -1.39 -11.03 -6.29
C VAL A 88 -1.43 -9.66 -5.62
N GLY A 89 -1.89 -9.57 -4.38
CA GLY A 89 -1.94 -8.30 -3.65
C GLY A 89 -0.55 -7.72 -3.35
N GLN A 90 0.40 -8.57 -2.97
CA GLN A 90 1.79 -8.18 -2.70
C GLN A 90 2.48 -7.78 -4.00
N TRP A 91 2.33 -8.61 -5.03
CA TRP A 91 2.82 -8.33 -6.38
C TRP A 91 2.32 -6.98 -6.91
N LEU A 92 1.01 -6.71 -6.83
CA LEU A 92 0.45 -5.45 -7.35
C LEU A 92 0.98 -4.22 -6.61
N ARG A 93 1.27 -4.33 -5.31
CA ARG A 93 1.88 -3.24 -4.53
C ARG A 93 3.33 -3.01 -4.93
N TYR A 94 4.12 -4.08 -5.07
CA TYR A 94 5.49 -3.98 -5.59
C TYR A 94 5.49 -3.38 -7.00
N TRP A 95 4.66 -3.91 -7.90
CA TRP A 95 4.54 -3.43 -9.27
C TRP A 95 4.25 -1.92 -9.32
N LEU A 96 3.32 -1.43 -8.49
CA LEU A 96 3.03 0.00 -8.37
C LEU A 96 4.24 0.83 -7.93
N SER A 97 5.10 0.32 -7.02
CA SER A 97 6.33 1.04 -6.64
C SER A 97 7.33 1.13 -7.80
N VAL A 98 7.44 0.08 -8.62
CA VAL A 98 8.38 0.02 -9.76
C VAL A 98 7.91 0.93 -10.90
N VAL A 99 6.64 0.82 -11.32
CA VAL A 99 6.13 1.61 -12.45
C VAL A 99 5.89 3.07 -12.10
N GLY A 100 5.72 3.39 -10.82
CA GLY A 100 5.50 4.77 -10.36
C GLY A 100 6.64 5.74 -10.69
N VAL A 101 7.87 5.23 -10.80
CA VAL A 101 9.04 6.04 -11.19
C VAL A 101 8.98 6.47 -12.66
N ARG A 102 8.34 5.68 -13.52
CA ARG A 102 8.35 5.88 -14.98
C ARG A 102 7.04 6.47 -15.53
N LEU A 103 5.95 6.37 -14.78
CA LEU A 103 4.62 6.81 -15.22
C LEU A 103 4.32 8.25 -14.81
N ARG A 104 3.49 8.93 -15.63
CA ARG A 104 2.90 10.22 -15.24
C ARG A 104 2.12 10.07 -13.94
N PRO A 105 2.16 11.06 -13.02
CA PRO A 105 1.49 10.98 -11.72
C PRO A 105 -0.01 10.64 -11.80
N THR A 106 -0.71 11.16 -12.81
CA THR A 106 -2.13 10.91 -13.04
C THR A 106 -2.42 9.46 -13.42
N THR A 107 -1.58 8.86 -14.26
CA THR A 107 -1.68 7.44 -14.64
C THR A 107 -1.38 6.54 -13.46
N HIS A 108 -0.33 6.85 -12.69
CA HIS A 108 0.02 6.10 -11.49
C HIS A 108 -1.10 6.12 -10.45
N ARG A 109 -1.71 7.28 -10.23
CA ARG A 109 -2.88 7.44 -9.35
C ARG A 109 -4.04 6.56 -9.81
N ALA A 110 -4.38 6.58 -11.10
CA ALA A 110 -5.44 5.74 -11.64
C ALA A 110 -5.16 4.24 -11.42
N TYR A 111 -3.92 3.80 -11.65
CA TYR A 111 -3.51 2.41 -11.38
C TYR A 111 -3.63 2.06 -9.90
N ARG A 112 -3.16 2.94 -9.01
CA ARG A 112 -3.28 2.76 -7.55
C ARG A 112 -4.74 2.59 -7.12
N ASP A 113 -5.63 3.42 -7.66
CA ASP A 113 -7.07 3.34 -7.38
C ASP A 113 -7.66 2.03 -7.90
N HIS A 114 -7.33 1.62 -9.13
CA HIS A 114 -7.79 0.34 -9.69
C HIS A 114 -7.32 -0.86 -8.85
N VAL A 115 -6.04 -0.87 -8.45
CA VAL A 115 -5.45 -1.91 -7.61
C VAL A 115 -6.15 -1.98 -6.26
N ARG A 116 -6.25 -0.84 -5.55
CA ARG A 116 -6.77 -0.78 -4.18
C ARG A 116 -8.26 -1.07 -4.10
N LEU A 117 -9.06 -0.48 -4.99
CA LEU A 117 -10.52 -0.52 -4.90
C LEU A 117 -11.12 -1.78 -5.53
N HIS A 118 -10.44 -2.36 -6.51
CA HIS A 118 -10.98 -3.45 -7.31
C HIS A 118 -10.08 -4.69 -7.26
N LEU A 119 -8.82 -4.61 -7.70
CA LEU A 119 -8.01 -5.83 -7.89
C LEU A 119 -7.73 -6.56 -6.57
N VAL A 120 -7.23 -5.83 -5.55
CA VAL A 120 -6.87 -6.42 -4.25
C VAL A 120 -8.09 -6.97 -3.52
N SER A 121 -9.25 -6.34 -3.66
CA SER A 121 -10.50 -6.76 -3.01
C SER A 121 -10.93 -8.18 -3.39
N TYR A 122 -10.62 -8.63 -4.61
CA TYR A 122 -11.01 -9.95 -5.11
C TYR A 122 -9.83 -10.92 -5.24
N LEU A 123 -8.71 -10.45 -5.80
CA LEU A 123 -7.58 -11.31 -6.15
C LEU A 123 -6.45 -11.24 -5.12
N GLY A 124 -6.48 -10.28 -4.19
CA GLY A 124 -5.33 -9.95 -3.34
C GLY A 124 -4.82 -11.09 -2.43
N ARG A 125 -5.65 -12.11 -2.16
CA ARG A 125 -5.28 -13.28 -1.36
C ARG A 125 -4.83 -14.49 -2.19
N VAL A 126 -5.07 -14.47 -3.50
CA VAL A 126 -4.69 -15.56 -4.41
C VAL A 126 -3.18 -15.53 -4.60
N LYS A 127 -2.51 -16.68 -4.56
CA LYS A 127 -1.08 -16.74 -4.90
C LYS A 127 -0.89 -16.37 -6.36
N LEU A 128 0.15 -15.59 -6.67
CA LEU A 128 0.38 -15.12 -8.03
C LEU A 128 0.55 -16.29 -9.01
N ALA A 129 1.26 -17.34 -8.61
CA ALA A 129 1.47 -18.55 -9.40
C ALA A 129 0.21 -19.40 -9.61
N GLU A 130 -0.80 -19.28 -8.73
CA GLU A 130 -2.06 -20.03 -8.81
C GLU A 130 -3.17 -19.23 -9.50
N LEU A 131 -2.92 -17.95 -9.84
CA LEU A 131 -3.92 -17.08 -10.45
C LEU A 131 -4.36 -17.65 -11.79
N SER A 132 -5.61 -18.08 -11.89
CA SER A 132 -6.16 -18.64 -13.11
C SER A 132 -6.95 -17.60 -13.92
N ARG A 133 -7.14 -17.89 -15.22
CA ARG A 133 -8.07 -17.14 -16.07
C ARG A 133 -9.49 -17.13 -15.48
N GLN A 134 -9.91 -18.23 -14.85
CA GLN A 134 -11.24 -18.36 -14.27
C GLN A 134 -11.43 -17.38 -13.10
N ASP A 135 -10.40 -17.17 -12.28
CA ASP A 135 -10.46 -16.21 -11.16
C ASP A 135 -10.58 -14.77 -11.66
N VAL A 136 -9.84 -14.44 -12.73
CA VAL A 136 -9.94 -13.12 -13.38
C VAL A 136 -11.35 -12.91 -13.95
N THR A 137 -11.90 -13.90 -14.67
CA THR A 137 -13.27 -13.83 -15.20
C THR A 137 -14.31 -13.67 -14.09
N ARG A 138 -14.22 -14.49 -13.02
CA ARG A 138 -15.13 -14.40 -11.86
C ARG A 138 -15.09 -13.02 -11.23
N MET A 139 -13.90 -12.43 -11.10
CA MET A 139 -13.74 -11.08 -10.57
C MET A 139 -14.45 -10.04 -11.44
N PHE A 140 -14.27 -10.07 -12.77
CA PHE A 140 -14.94 -9.10 -13.66
C PHE A 140 -16.46 -9.27 -13.68
N VAL A 141 -16.97 -10.51 -13.62
CA VAL A 141 -18.40 -10.78 -13.47
C VAL A 141 -18.94 -10.20 -12.16
N ALA A 142 -18.23 -10.39 -11.05
CA ALA A 142 -18.62 -9.81 -9.76
C ALA A 142 -18.58 -8.28 -9.79
N LEU A 143 -17.57 -7.71 -10.45
CA LEU A 143 -17.39 -6.27 -10.57
C LEU A 143 -18.49 -5.62 -11.43
N GLY A 144 -18.91 -6.26 -12.52
CA GLY A 144 -20.02 -5.78 -13.37
C GLY A 144 -21.39 -5.80 -12.67
N ARG A 145 -21.55 -6.67 -11.66
CA ARG A 145 -22.75 -6.71 -10.81
C ARG A 145 -22.75 -5.64 -9.70
N ARG A 146 -21.58 -5.08 -9.38
CA ARG A 146 -21.46 -4.06 -8.34
C ARG A 146 -22.20 -2.78 -8.75
N ARG A 147 -22.77 -2.10 -7.75
CA ARG A 147 -23.35 -0.77 -7.88
C ARG A 147 -22.58 0.23 -7.04
N ASN A 148 -22.51 1.47 -7.52
CA ASN A 148 -21.93 2.59 -6.77
C ASN A 148 -22.93 3.09 -5.71
N ARG A 149 -22.53 4.12 -4.94
CA ARG A 149 -23.40 4.72 -3.90
C ARG A 149 -24.71 5.32 -4.44
N TYR A 150 -24.80 5.54 -5.74
CA TYR A 150 -25.98 6.06 -6.44
C TYR A 150 -26.79 4.94 -7.12
N GLY A 151 -26.48 3.66 -6.84
CA GLY A 151 -27.17 2.52 -7.44
C GLY A 151 -26.80 2.24 -8.89
N GLN A 152 -25.81 2.93 -9.46
CA GLN A 152 -25.43 2.78 -10.87
C GLN A 152 -24.36 1.68 -11.06
N PRO A 153 -24.40 0.93 -12.17
CA PRO A 153 -23.35 -0.01 -12.52
C PRO A 153 -22.01 0.69 -12.77
N ILE A 154 -20.91 -0.06 -12.60
CA ILE A 154 -19.61 0.40 -13.08
C ILE A 154 -19.66 0.48 -14.62
N SER A 155 -19.23 1.60 -15.18
CA SER A 155 -19.25 1.80 -16.63
C SER A 155 -18.34 0.80 -17.35
N ALA A 156 -18.71 0.41 -18.57
CA ALA A 156 -17.89 -0.47 -19.42
C ALA A 156 -16.47 0.11 -19.61
N SER A 157 -16.35 1.41 -19.82
CA SER A 157 -15.06 2.11 -19.92
C SER A 157 -14.20 1.96 -18.67
N THR A 158 -14.80 1.95 -17.48
CA THR A 158 -14.07 1.76 -16.23
C THR A 158 -13.60 0.30 -16.10
N LEU A 159 -14.43 -0.67 -16.48
CA LEU A 159 -14.05 -2.08 -16.51
C LEU A 159 -12.87 -2.33 -17.45
N GLU A 160 -12.88 -1.74 -18.66
CA GLU A 160 -11.76 -1.83 -19.60
C GLU A 160 -10.47 -1.25 -19.03
N ARG A 161 -10.54 -0.11 -18.34
CA ARG A 161 -9.35 0.49 -17.69
C ARG A 161 -8.80 -0.38 -16.57
N ILE A 162 -9.67 -1.01 -15.78
CA ILE A 162 -9.27 -1.96 -14.73
C ILE A 162 -8.62 -3.19 -15.37
N ARG A 163 -9.19 -3.72 -16.46
CA ARG A 163 -8.62 -4.84 -17.24
C ARG A 163 -7.26 -4.50 -17.82
N ALA A 164 -7.10 -3.33 -18.41
CA ALA A 164 -5.83 -2.85 -18.94
C ALA A 164 -4.76 -2.75 -17.83
N THR A 165 -5.14 -2.25 -16.65
CA THR A 165 -4.24 -2.17 -15.49
C THR A 165 -3.78 -3.55 -15.03
N LEU A 166 -4.71 -4.50 -14.86
CA LEU A 166 -4.38 -5.87 -14.47
C LEU A 166 -3.49 -6.56 -15.51
N ARG A 167 -3.82 -6.39 -16.80
CA ARG A 167 -3.03 -6.94 -17.91
C ARG A 167 -1.60 -6.38 -17.90
N ALA A 168 -1.44 -5.07 -17.68
CA ALA A 168 -0.13 -4.44 -17.61
C ALA A 168 0.71 -4.99 -16.43
N ALA A 169 0.08 -5.15 -15.26
CA ALA A 169 0.74 -5.72 -14.09
C ALA A 169 1.17 -7.18 -14.29
N LEU A 170 0.29 -8.02 -14.85
CA LEU A 170 0.60 -9.44 -15.06
C LEU A 170 1.58 -9.67 -16.21
N ASN A 171 1.58 -8.82 -17.25
CA ASN A 171 2.63 -8.83 -18.26
C ASN A 171 4.00 -8.49 -17.65
N HIS A 172 4.05 -7.63 -16.64
CA HIS A 172 5.28 -7.34 -15.93
C HIS A 172 5.71 -8.53 -15.06
N ALA A 173 4.77 -9.27 -14.46
CA ALA A 173 5.09 -10.49 -13.71
C ALA A 173 5.70 -11.58 -14.60
N VAL A 174 5.21 -11.72 -15.83
CA VAL A 174 5.79 -12.63 -16.83
C VAL A 174 7.22 -12.22 -17.19
N ARG A 175 7.51 -10.92 -17.35
CA ARG A 175 8.87 -10.43 -17.65
C ARG A 175 9.86 -10.60 -16.50
N GLU A 176 9.36 -10.68 -15.28
CA GLU A 176 10.14 -10.94 -14.06
C GLU A 176 10.18 -12.44 -13.72
N ASP A 177 9.73 -13.31 -14.64
CA ASP A 177 9.69 -14.77 -14.51
C ASP A 177 8.93 -15.28 -13.28
N LEU A 178 8.02 -14.48 -12.71
CA LEU A 178 7.21 -14.86 -11.55
C LEU A 178 6.05 -15.79 -11.93
N ILE A 179 5.59 -15.71 -13.17
CA ILE A 179 4.55 -16.57 -13.74
C ILE A 179 4.87 -16.90 -15.20
N PRO A 180 4.52 -18.10 -15.68
CA PRO A 180 4.87 -18.53 -17.04
C PRO A 180 4.06 -17.85 -18.14
N SER A 181 2.85 -17.35 -17.83
CA SER A 181 1.99 -16.68 -18.80
C SER A 181 1.03 -15.73 -18.09
N ASN A 182 0.36 -14.84 -18.84
CA ASN A 182 -0.58 -13.86 -18.29
C ASN A 182 -2.03 -14.41 -18.23
N PRO A 183 -2.59 -14.68 -17.04
CA PRO A 183 -3.96 -15.20 -16.90
C PRO A 183 -5.06 -14.25 -17.38
N ALA A 184 -4.79 -12.93 -17.44
CA ALA A 184 -5.73 -11.93 -17.92
C ALA A 184 -5.73 -11.78 -19.45
N GLN A 185 -4.84 -12.46 -20.17
CA GLN A 185 -4.74 -12.35 -21.63
C GLN A 185 -5.94 -13.00 -22.31
N GLY A 186 -6.82 -12.20 -22.94
CA GLY A 186 -7.99 -12.73 -23.67
C GLY A 186 -9.25 -12.89 -22.82
N VAL A 187 -9.25 -12.39 -21.58
CA VAL A 187 -10.49 -12.24 -20.81
C VAL A 187 -11.30 -11.08 -21.41
N ARG A 188 -12.54 -11.35 -21.81
CA ARG A 188 -13.52 -10.37 -22.30
C ARG A 188 -14.47 -9.95 -21.18
#